data_AF-A0A535Y6T8-F1
#
_entry.id   AF-A0A535Y6T8-F1
#
_cell.length_a   1.000
_cell.length_b   1.000
_cell.length_c   1.000
_cell.angle_alpha   90.00
_cell.angle_beta   90.00
_cell.angle_gamma   90.00
#
_symmetry.space_group_name_H-M   'P 1'
#
loop_
_entity.id
_entity.type
_entity.pdbx_description
1 polymer ?
#
loop_
_entity_poly.entity_id
_entity_poly.type
_entity_poly.pdbx_seq_one_letter_code
_entity_poly.pdbx_strand_id
1 'polypeptide(L)'
;MTVLAPTQPLVPLDRETVERLSVGRGEPDWLREHRLRALDRYERAEWPSGQEEEWRRFTLKDLPHARIADLIDTKHPPSEYGSVPLTASR
;
A
#
# COMPACT_ATOMS: atom_id res chain seq x y z
N MET A 1 -21.80 21.40 8.04
CA MET A 1 -21.91 19.95 7.77
C MET A 1 -20.62 19.31 8.25
N THR A 2 -20.66 18.53 9.33
CA THR A 2 -19.49 17.81 9.84
C THR A 2 -19.30 16.57 8.97
N VAL A 3 -18.24 16.54 8.17
CA VAL A 3 -17.87 15.34 7.40
C VAL A 3 -17.09 14.45 8.36
N LEU A 4 -17.67 13.31 8.74
CA LEU A 4 -16.99 12.31 9.55
C LEU A 4 -15.81 11.74 8.73
N ALA A 5 -14.62 11.68 9.35
CA ALA A 5 -13.48 11.01 8.74
C ALA A 5 -13.83 9.54 8.46
N PRO A 6 -13.33 8.94 7.37
CA PRO A 6 -13.56 7.53 7.10
C PRO A 6 -13.07 6.70 8.28
N THR A 7 -13.96 5.92 8.88
CA THR A 7 -13.67 5.08 10.06
C THR A 7 -13.10 3.72 9.66
N GLN A 8 -12.83 3.52 8.37
CA GLN A 8 -12.36 2.26 7.79
C GLN A 8 -11.36 2.54 6.66
N PRO A 9 -10.41 1.61 6.42
CA PRO A 9 -9.50 1.70 5.29
C PRO A 9 -10.27 1.86 3.98
N LEU A 10 -9.85 2.81 3.14
CA LEU A 10 -10.53 3.17 1.89
C LEU A 10 -10.66 2.00 0.89
N VAL A 11 -9.92 0.92 1.09
CA VAL A 11 -9.92 -0.25 0.22
C VAL A 11 -9.60 -1.51 1.02
N PRO A 12 -10.40 -2.60 0.92
CA PRO A 12 -9.98 -3.89 1.44
C PRO A 12 -8.80 -4.38 0.59
N LEU A 13 -7.62 -4.42 1.22
CA LEU A 13 -6.41 -4.99 0.66
C LEU A 13 -6.21 -6.33 1.34
N ASP A 14 -6.41 -7.44 0.63
CA ASP A 14 -6.18 -8.78 1.17
C ASP A 14 -4.83 -9.35 0.75
N ARG A 15 -4.46 -10.47 1.36
CA ARG A 15 -3.22 -11.18 1.08
C ARG A 15 -3.08 -11.53 -0.41
N GLU A 16 -4.12 -12.11 -1.00
CA GLU A 16 -4.12 -12.56 -2.39
C GLU A 16 -3.86 -11.39 -3.35
N THR A 17 -4.47 -10.22 -3.08
CA THR A 17 -4.27 -9.01 -3.84
C THR A 17 -2.82 -8.53 -3.77
N VAL A 18 -2.20 -8.54 -2.59
CA VAL A 18 -0.80 -8.16 -2.42
C VAL A 18 0.14 -9.12 -3.15
N GLU A 19 -0.13 -10.42 -3.08
CA GLU A 19 0.65 -11.44 -3.81
C GLU A 19 0.53 -11.24 -5.32
N ARG A 20 -0.69 -11.07 -5.84
CA ARG A 20 -0.95 -10.81 -7.27
C ARG A 20 -0.29 -9.52 -7.76
N LEU A 21 -0.33 -8.45 -6.95
CA LEU A 21 0.36 -7.18 -7.25
C LEU A 21 1.87 -7.37 -7.35
N SER A 22 2.46 -8.12 -6.42
CA SER A 22 3.90 -8.36 -6.38
C SER A 22 4.38 -9.21 -7.56
N VAL A 23 3.65 -10.30 -7.87
CA VAL A 23 3.90 -11.16 -9.03
C VAL A 23 3.72 -10.40 -10.34
N GLY A 24 2.63 -9.65 -10.50
CA GLY A 24 2.35 -8.88 -11.72
C GLY A 24 3.41 -7.80 -12.00
N ARG A 25 4.11 -7.34 -10.97
CA ARG A 25 5.22 -6.38 -11.05
C ARG A 25 6.60 -7.03 -11.15
N GLY A 26 6.70 -8.36 -11.16
CA GLY A 26 8.00 -9.06 -11.23
C GLY A 26 8.92 -8.74 -10.06
N GLU A 27 8.36 -8.50 -8.87
CA GLU A 27 9.14 -8.14 -7.68
C GLU A 27 9.93 -9.35 -7.14
N PRO A 28 11.12 -9.12 -6.56
CA PRO A 28 11.86 -10.17 -5.88
C PRO A 28 11.14 -10.63 -4.61
N ASP A 29 11.37 -11.89 -4.22
CA ASP A 29 10.66 -12.52 -3.09
C ASP A 29 10.75 -11.73 -1.78
N TRP A 30 11.92 -11.15 -1.48
CA TRP A 30 12.12 -10.34 -0.27
C TRP A 30 11.19 -9.13 -0.20
N LEU A 31 10.84 -8.54 -1.35
CA LEU A 31 9.92 -7.40 -1.43
C LEU A 31 8.47 -7.85 -1.25
N ARG A 32 8.09 -8.99 -1.85
CA ARG A 32 6.78 -9.63 -1.60
C ARG A 32 6.57 -9.91 -0.11
N GLU A 33 7.56 -10.53 0.54
CA GLU A 33 7.52 -10.80 1.97
C GLU A 33 7.41 -9.52 2.80
N HIS A 34 8.14 -8.47 2.43
CA HIS A 34 8.05 -7.18 3.09
C HIS A 34 6.65 -6.57 2.96
N ARG A 35 6.04 -6.64 1.77
CA ARG A 35 4.65 -6.18 1.55
C ARG A 35 3.65 -6.97 2.41
N LEU A 36 3.82 -8.29 2.52
CA LEU A 36 2.97 -9.13 3.36
C LEU A 36 3.09 -8.80 4.85
N ARG A 37 4.30 -8.51 5.34
CA ARG A 37 4.50 -8.01 6.71
C ARG A 37 3.87 -6.63 6.93
N ALA A 38 3.95 -5.75 5.93
CA ALA A 38 3.29 -4.44 6.00
C ALA A 38 1.76 -4.56 6.03
N LEU A 39 1.19 -5.49 5.24
CA LEU A 39 -0.24 -5.80 5.26
C LEU A 39 -0.70 -6.26 6.66
N ASP A 40 0.03 -7.20 7.24
CA ASP A 40 -0.27 -7.73 8.58
C ASP A 40 -0.26 -6.64 9.67
N ARG A 41 0.64 -5.66 9.56
CA ARG A 41 0.64 -4.47 10.42
C ARG A 41 -0.53 -3.53 10.12
N TYR A 42 -0.82 -3.31 8.85
CA TYR A 42 -1.90 -2.44 8.39
C TYR A 42 -3.27 -2.94 8.84
N GLU A 43 -3.54 -4.25 8.75
CA GLU A 43 -4.81 -4.87 9.18
C GLU A 43 -5.08 -4.69 10.68
N ARG A 44 -4.04 -4.52 11.50
CA ARG A 44 -4.16 -4.28 12.94
C ARG A 44 -4.11 -2.81 13.32
N ALA A 45 -3.76 -1.93 12.39
CA ALA A 45 -3.66 -0.51 12.65
C ALA A 45 -5.04 0.14 12.59
N GLU A 46 -5.35 1.00 13.56
CA GLU A 46 -6.53 1.85 13.48
C GLU A 46 -6.31 2.95 12.44
N TRP A 47 -7.35 3.24 11.65
CA TRP A 47 -7.31 4.36 10.73
C TRP A 47 -7.31 5.67 11.53
N PRO A 48 -6.43 6.64 11.21
CA PRO A 48 -6.38 7.88 11.96
C PRO A 48 -7.70 8.66 11.83
N SER A 49 -8.12 9.27 12.92
CA SER A 49 -9.30 10.14 12.95
C SER A 49 -9.00 11.56 12.44
N GLY A 50 -7.71 11.93 12.41
CA GLY A 50 -7.25 13.29 12.11
C GLY A 50 -7.24 14.21 13.33
N GLN A 51 -7.63 13.72 14.51
CA GLN A 51 -7.57 14.46 15.77
C GLN A 51 -6.26 14.20 16.53
N GLU A 52 -5.52 13.16 16.18
CA GLU A 52 -4.22 12.83 16.76
C GLU A 52 -3.20 13.95 16.41
N GLU A 53 -2.24 14.24 17.30
CA GLU A 53 -1.28 15.35 17.10
C GLU A 53 -0.46 15.17 15.83
N GLU A 54 -0.11 13.93 15.50
CA GLU A 54 0.61 13.53 14.28
C GLU A 54 -0.18 13.83 13.01
N TRP A 55 -1.51 13.81 13.08
CA TRP A 55 -2.43 13.91 11.95
C TRP A 55 -3.20 15.23 11.90
N ARG A 56 -3.13 16.06 12.95
CA ARG A 56 -3.90 17.31 13.09
C ARG A 56 -3.70 18.31 11.94
N ARG A 57 -2.56 18.26 11.27
CA ARG A 57 -2.19 19.15 10.15
C ARG A 57 -2.40 18.52 8.78
N PHE A 58 -2.82 17.25 8.72
CA PHE A 58 -3.01 16.49 7.49
C PHE A 58 -4.48 16.13 7.32
N THR A 59 -5.11 16.69 6.28
CA THR A 59 -6.56 16.53 6.06
C THR A 59 -6.85 15.19 5.38
N LEU A 60 -7.36 14.22 6.17
CA LEU A 60 -7.61 12.85 5.69
C LEU A 60 -8.78 12.72 4.70
N LYS A 61 -9.77 13.62 4.76
CA LYS A 61 -10.94 13.59 3.86
C LYS A 61 -10.61 13.83 2.38
N ASP A 62 -9.44 14.42 2.11
CA ASP A 62 -9.01 14.76 0.75
C ASP A 62 -8.02 13.71 0.20
N LEU A 63 -7.83 12.60 0.92
CA LEU A 63 -7.03 11.48 0.42
C LEU A 63 -7.69 10.89 -0.83
N PRO A 64 -6.92 10.68 -1.92
CA PRO A 64 -7.48 10.12 -3.14
C PRO A 64 -7.97 8.68 -2.89
N HIS A 65 -9.18 8.40 -3.37
CA HIS A 65 -9.68 7.03 -3.43
C HIS A 65 -8.99 6.30 -4.59
N ALA A 66 -8.21 5.27 -4.27
CA ALA A 66 -7.65 4.37 -5.26
C ALA A 66 -8.53 3.12 -5.39
N ARG A 67 -8.71 2.60 -6.61
CA ARG A 67 -9.27 1.25 -6.80
C ARG A 67 -8.10 0.27 -6.90
N ILE A 68 -8.19 -0.88 -6.22
CA ILE A 68 -7.18 -1.94 -6.35
C ILE A 68 -6.96 -2.33 -7.81
N ALA A 69 -8.03 -2.39 -8.60
CA ALA A 69 -7.97 -2.75 -10.02
C ALA A 69 -7.00 -1.84 -10.80
N ASP A 70 -6.90 -0.57 -10.44
CA ASP A 70 -6.01 0.40 -11.08
C ASP A 70 -4.54 0.18 -10.68
N LEU A 71 -4.28 -0.43 -9.52
CA LEU A 71 -2.93 -0.76 -9.04
C LEU A 71 -2.37 -2.04 -9.65
N ILE A 72 -3.25 -2.93 -10.11
CA ILE A 72 -2.92 -4.22 -10.76
C ILE A 72 -2.55 -4.02 -12.23
N ASP A 73 -2.60 -2.80 -12.78
CA ASP A 73 -2.18 -2.54 -14.16
C ASP A 73 -0.70 -2.90 -14.38
N THR A 74 -0.49 -4.03 -15.05
CA THR A 74 0.81 -4.62 -15.40
C THR A 74 1.52 -3.86 -16.52
N LYS A 75 0.93 -2.78 -17.04
CA LYS A 75 1.54 -1.94 -18.10
C LYS A 75 2.84 -1.26 -17.68
N HIS A 76 3.09 -1.12 -16.38
CA HIS A 76 4.42 -0.75 -15.91
C HIS A 76 5.23 -2.01 -15.69
N PRO A 77 6.26 -2.30 -16.51
CA PRO A 77 7.25 -3.30 -16.14
C PRO A 77 7.85 -2.92 -14.77
N PRO A 78 8.37 -3.89 -13.99
CA PRO A 78 9.16 -3.58 -12.82
C PRO A 78 10.10 -2.43 -13.14
N SER A 79 10.15 -1.44 -12.26
CA SER A 79 11.22 -0.44 -12.25
C SER A 79 12.55 -1.13 -12.54
N GLU A 80 13.42 -0.54 -13.36
CA GLU A 80 14.76 -1.09 -13.62
C GLU A 80 15.54 -1.36 -12.32
N TYR A 81 15.18 -0.65 -11.23
CA TYR A 81 15.70 -0.83 -9.87
C TYR A 81 15.14 -2.05 -9.11
N GLY A 82 14.07 -2.69 -9.60
CA GLY A 82 13.52 -3.93 -9.05
C GLY A 82 14.17 -5.20 -9.60
N SER A 83 14.93 -5.07 -10.70
CA SER A 83 15.56 -6.19 -11.40
C SER A 83 17.05 -6.37 -11.08
N VAL A 84 17.66 -5.44 -10.34
CA VAL A 84 19.06 -5.56 -9.92
C VAL A 84 19.18 -6.65 -8.85
N PRO A 85 19.96 -7.72 -9.08
CA PRO A 85 20.27 -8.67 -8.03
C PRO A 85 20.92 -7.93 -6.85
N LEU A 86 20.57 -8.28 -5.61
CA LEU A 86 21.20 -7.71 -4.40
C LEU A 86 22.74 -7.87 -4.39
N THR A 87 23.26 -8.80 -5.19
CA THR A 87 24.69 -9.04 -5.39
C THR A 87 25.40 -7.95 -6.20
N ALA A 88 24.66 -7.03 -6.85
CA ALA A 88 25.20 -5.93 -7.65
C ALA A 88 25.50 -4.65 -6.84
N SER A 89 25.11 -4.61 -5.56
CA SER A 89 25.44 -3.51 -4.65
C SER A 89 26.71 -3.85 -3.86
N ARG A 90 27.88 -3.66 -4.47
CA ARG A 90 29.16 -3.72 -3.74
C ARG A 90 30.14 -2.68 -4.25
#